data_AF-A0A525KC23-F1
#
_entry.id   AF-A0A525KC23-F1
#
_cell.length_a   1.000
_cell.length_b   1.000
_cell.length_c   1.000
_cell.angle_alpha   90.00
_cell.angle_beta   90.00
_cell.angle_gamma   90.00
#
_symmetry.space_group_name_H-M   'P 1'
#
loop_
_entity.id
_entity.type
_entity.pdbx_description
1 polymer ?
#
loop_
_entity_poly.entity_id
_entity_poly.type
_entity_poly.pdbx_seq_one_letter_code
_entity_poly.pdbx_strand_id
1 'polypeptide(L)'
;MPGFISRMCFGLIATISVVVIAAQPAQAQSADTSFFVTSKGIGNGGNLGGLAGADNQCQTLAQAAGAGAKTWHAYLSTQAADGQPAINARDRIGKGPWQNSKGVVIAKDVTELHSANNINKATALDEKGDPVNGYGDTPNTHDILTGSQPDGTAFAGTEDRTCKNWTSSTQGAAMLGHSDLNGPASNPTVKSWNAAHTSRGPDGGCSQKDLISTGGAGRLYCFAVN
;
A
#
# COMPACT_ATOMS: atom_id res chain seq x y z
N MET A 1 -45.16 -78.81 -14.16
CA MET A 1 -46.33 -77.97 -13.81
C MET A 1 -45.94 -77.07 -12.64
N PRO A 2 -46.37 -75.80 -12.61
CA PRO A 2 -45.58 -74.65 -13.07
C PRO A 2 -45.30 -73.62 -11.95
N GLY A 3 -44.51 -72.58 -12.26
CA GLY A 3 -44.48 -71.36 -11.46
C GLY A 3 -43.37 -70.38 -11.84
N PHE A 4 -43.56 -69.67 -12.96
CA PHE A 4 -42.81 -68.44 -13.28
C PHE A 4 -43.04 -67.36 -12.21
N ILE A 5 -42.06 -66.49 -11.98
CA ILE A 5 -42.20 -65.01 -12.00
C ILE A 5 -40.80 -64.38 -12.08
N SER A 6 -40.61 -63.63 -13.17
CA SER A 6 -39.47 -62.77 -13.46
C SER A 6 -39.58 -61.48 -12.65
N ARG A 7 -38.46 -61.02 -12.06
CA ARG A 7 -38.30 -59.64 -11.61
C ARG A 7 -36.91 -59.11 -11.99
N MET A 8 -36.90 -58.35 -13.09
CA MET A 8 -35.86 -57.37 -13.38
C MET A 8 -35.80 -56.31 -12.28
N CYS A 9 -34.63 -56.06 -11.73
CA CYS A 9 -34.33 -54.84 -11.00
C CYS A 9 -33.11 -54.16 -11.63
N PHE A 10 -33.33 -52.91 -12.02
CA PHE A 10 -32.42 -51.99 -12.68
C PHE A 10 -31.13 -51.79 -11.90
N GLY A 11 -30.00 -51.80 -12.61
CA GLY A 11 -28.69 -51.46 -12.06
C GLY A 11 -28.58 -49.97 -11.73
N LEU A 12 -28.05 -49.65 -10.54
CA LEU A 12 -27.58 -48.32 -10.19
C LEU A 12 -26.13 -48.17 -10.64
N ILE A 13 -25.89 -47.36 -11.67
CA ILE A 13 -24.56 -46.85 -12.03
C ILE A 13 -24.33 -45.60 -11.18
N ALA A 14 -23.45 -45.69 -10.18
CA ALA A 14 -23.02 -44.55 -9.39
C ALA A 14 -21.92 -43.78 -10.15
N THR A 15 -22.28 -42.66 -10.76
CA THR A 15 -21.32 -41.72 -11.38
C THR A 15 -20.65 -40.88 -10.29
N ILE A 16 -19.37 -41.14 -10.02
CA ILE A 16 -18.51 -40.30 -9.18
C ILE A 16 -18.11 -39.07 -10.00
N SER A 17 -18.70 -37.92 -9.72
CA SER A 17 -18.28 -36.63 -10.29
C SER A 17 -17.02 -36.15 -9.56
N VAL A 18 -15.87 -36.29 -10.21
CA VAL A 18 -14.61 -35.69 -9.77
C VAL A 18 -14.66 -34.18 -10.03
N VAL A 19 -14.80 -33.38 -8.96
CA VAL A 19 -14.68 -31.93 -9.04
C VAL A 19 -13.19 -31.59 -9.08
N VAL A 20 -12.67 -31.30 -10.27
CA VAL A 20 -11.33 -30.74 -10.44
C VAL A 20 -11.40 -29.26 -10.09
N ILE A 21 -10.96 -28.90 -8.88
CA ILE A 21 -10.72 -27.51 -8.50
C ILE A 21 -9.49 -27.05 -9.29
N ALA A 22 -9.71 -26.40 -10.43
CA ALA A 22 -8.65 -25.73 -11.16
C ALA A 22 -8.13 -24.57 -10.29
N ALA A 23 -6.93 -24.70 -9.74
CA ALA A 23 -6.21 -23.57 -9.17
C ALA A 23 -6.01 -22.55 -10.31
N GLN A 24 -6.65 -21.39 -10.20
CA GLN A 24 -6.37 -20.28 -11.12
C GLN A 24 -4.87 -19.96 -10.99
N PRO A 25 -4.14 -19.78 -12.10
CA PRO A 25 -2.77 -19.31 -12.00
C PRO A 25 -2.81 -17.95 -11.33
N ALA A 26 -2.20 -17.84 -10.15
CA ALA A 26 -1.78 -16.53 -9.66
C ALA A 26 -0.96 -15.94 -10.81
N GLN A 27 -1.40 -14.81 -11.38
CA GLN A 27 -0.57 -14.09 -12.33
C GLN A 27 0.75 -13.87 -11.61
N ALA A 28 1.80 -14.56 -12.07
CA ALA A 28 3.14 -14.33 -11.57
C ALA A 28 3.44 -12.88 -11.93
N GLN A 29 3.24 -11.99 -10.96
CA GLN A 29 3.62 -10.61 -11.12
C GLN A 29 5.10 -10.59 -11.41
N SER A 30 5.49 -9.71 -12.33
CA SER A 30 6.85 -9.70 -12.80
C SER A 30 7.76 -9.61 -11.58
N ALA A 31 8.75 -10.52 -11.51
CA ALA A 31 9.85 -10.46 -10.54
C ALA A 31 10.53 -9.07 -10.54
N ASP A 32 10.28 -8.28 -11.58
CA ASP A 32 10.80 -6.94 -11.76
C ASP A 32 9.99 -5.86 -11.02
N THR A 33 8.84 -6.17 -10.41
CA THR A 33 8.06 -5.22 -9.59
C THR A 33 8.95 -4.59 -8.52
N SER A 34 9.01 -3.26 -8.47
CA SER A 34 9.88 -2.51 -7.55
C SER A 34 9.18 -1.30 -6.92
N PHE A 35 7.89 -1.09 -7.22
CA PHE A 35 7.01 -0.15 -6.54
C PHE A 35 5.60 -0.72 -6.42
N PHE A 36 4.95 -0.47 -5.29
CA PHE A 36 3.51 -0.65 -5.12
C PHE A 36 2.98 0.19 -3.96
N VAL A 37 1.66 0.37 -3.89
CA VAL A 37 0.94 0.87 -2.72
C VAL A 37 0.41 -0.32 -1.92
N THR A 38 0.53 -0.35 -0.59
CA THR A 38 0.02 -1.52 0.14
C THR A 38 -1.49 -1.69 -0.04
N SER A 39 -1.95 -2.93 -0.30
CA SER A 39 -3.39 -3.27 -0.39
C SER A 39 -4.13 -3.07 0.95
N LYS A 40 -3.38 -3.06 2.05
CA LYS A 40 -3.85 -2.75 3.41
C LYS A 40 -2.74 -2.12 4.25
N GLY A 41 -3.14 -1.29 5.20
CA GLY A 41 -2.25 -0.83 6.27
C GLY A 41 -1.99 -1.92 7.32
N ILE A 42 -1.17 -1.58 8.32
CA ILE A 42 -0.93 -2.44 9.50
C ILE A 42 -2.20 -2.56 10.36
N GLY A 43 -3.06 -1.55 10.34
CA GLY A 43 -4.35 -1.54 11.05
C GLY A 43 -4.32 -0.91 12.44
N ASN A 44 -3.18 -0.33 12.84
CA ASN A 44 -3.02 0.41 14.09
C ASN A 44 -2.77 1.91 13.85
N GLY A 45 -3.47 2.50 12.87
CA GLY A 45 -3.32 3.91 12.53
C GLY A 45 -1.88 4.28 12.16
N GLY A 46 -1.38 5.38 12.72
CA GLY A 46 0.00 5.85 12.56
C GLY A 46 1.06 5.07 13.36
N ASN A 47 0.65 4.15 14.26
CA ASN A 47 1.60 3.30 14.96
C ASN A 47 1.95 2.10 14.08
N LEU A 48 3.05 2.25 13.33
CA LEU A 48 3.56 1.24 12.43
C LEU A 48 4.63 0.35 13.08
N GLY A 49 4.98 0.61 14.35
CA GLY A 49 6.18 0.03 14.98
C GLY A 49 7.47 0.72 14.53
N GLY A 50 7.40 2.01 14.19
CA GLY A 50 8.49 2.76 13.59
C GLY A 50 8.74 2.38 12.13
N LEU A 51 9.85 2.87 11.57
CA LEU A 51 10.26 2.57 10.19
C LEU A 51 10.43 1.07 9.95
N ALA A 52 10.99 0.34 10.91
CA ALA A 52 11.22 -1.10 10.78
C ALA A 52 9.91 -1.89 10.63
N GLY A 53 8.87 -1.54 11.37
CA GLY A 53 7.57 -2.19 11.23
C GLY A 53 6.86 -1.84 9.92
N ALA A 54 7.02 -0.60 9.44
CA ALA A 54 6.52 -0.19 8.13
C ALA A 54 7.24 -0.92 6.97
N ASP A 55 8.57 -1.04 7.04
CA ASP A 55 9.37 -1.80 6.06
C ASP A 55 8.98 -3.29 6.07
N ASN A 56 8.78 -3.87 7.25
CA ASN A 56 8.33 -5.26 7.37
C ASN A 56 6.94 -5.48 6.74
N GLN A 57 6.03 -4.52 6.83
CA GLN A 57 4.75 -4.58 6.14
C GLN A 57 4.93 -4.60 4.62
N CYS A 58 5.79 -3.72 4.09
CA CYS A 58 6.14 -3.73 2.67
C CYS A 58 6.76 -5.06 2.24
N GLN A 59 7.74 -5.57 2.99
CA GLN A 59 8.38 -6.86 2.71
C GLN A 59 7.37 -8.02 2.71
N THR A 60 6.48 -8.06 3.70
CA THR A 60 5.45 -9.10 3.85
C THR A 60 4.51 -9.14 2.65
N LEU A 61 4.00 -7.97 2.24
CA LEU A 61 3.08 -7.88 1.11
C LEU A 61 3.79 -8.18 -0.22
N ALA A 62 5.01 -7.69 -0.40
CA ALA A 62 5.81 -8.01 -1.57
C ALA A 62 6.09 -9.52 -1.68
N GLN A 63 6.40 -10.19 -0.56
CA GLN A 63 6.61 -11.63 -0.53
C GLN A 63 5.34 -12.39 -0.91
N ALA A 64 4.18 -11.98 -0.39
CA ALA A 64 2.89 -12.58 -0.74
C ALA A 64 2.57 -12.44 -2.24
N ALA A 65 3.06 -11.38 -2.89
CA ALA A 65 2.91 -11.12 -4.32
C ALA A 65 4.02 -11.73 -5.21
N GLY A 66 4.96 -12.49 -4.63
CA GLY A 66 6.07 -13.09 -5.38
C GLY A 66 7.26 -12.17 -5.66
N ALA A 67 7.31 -10.99 -5.07
CA ALA A 67 8.41 -10.02 -5.19
C ALA A 67 9.31 -9.96 -3.93
N GLY A 68 9.31 -11.01 -3.10
CA GLY A 68 9.98 -11.06 -1.80
C GLY A 68 11.51 -11.18 -1.84
N ALA A 69 12.12 -11.40 -3.00
CA ALA A 69 13.57 -11.52 -3.14
C ALA A 69 14.31 -10.18 -3.02
N LYS A 70 13.59 -9.06 -3.17
CA LYS A 70 14.13 -7.71 -2.98
C LYS A 70 13.97 -7.27 -1.53
N THR A 71 14.79 -6.30 -1.13
CA THR A 71 14.58 -5.54 0.10
C THR A 71 13.59 -4.42 -0.18
N TRP A 72 12.56 -4.32 0.65
CA TRP A 72 11.49 -3.32 0.50
C TRP A 72 11.46 -2.34 1.65
N HIS A 73 11.47 -1.04 1.33
CA HIS A 73 11.31 0.02 2.32
C HIS A 73 9.99 0.76 2.09
N ALA A 74 9.33 1.11 3.19
CA ALA A 74 8.23 2.06 3.18
C ALA A 74 8.79 3.47 2.96
N TYR A 75 8.19 4.23 2.05
CA TYR A 75 8.52 5.63 1.81
C TYR A 75 7.97 6.49 2.95
N LEU A 76 8.73 6.57 4.04
CA LEU A 76 8.39 7.30 5.24
C LEU A 76 9.61 8.09 5.74
N SER A 77 9.38 9.35 6.08
CA SER A 77 10.33 10.16 6.81
C SER A 77 10.07 10.09 8.31
N THR A 78 11.08 10.39 9.13
CA THR A 78 10.96 10.63 10.58
C THR A 78 11.53 11.99 10.94
N GLN A 79 11.00 12.60 11.99
CA GLN A 79 11.53 13.84 12.56
C GLN A 79 12.65 13.54 13.56
N ALA A 80 13.53 14.53 13.77
CA ALA A 80 14.53 14.47 14.81
C ALA A 80 13.84 14.42 16.19
N ALA A 81 14.14 13.38 16.97
CA ALA A 81 13.57 13.15 18.29
C ALA A 81 14.53 12.30 19.12
N ASP A 82 14.50 12.46 20.44
CA ASP A 82 15.26 11.63 21.38
C ASP A 82 16.77 11.57 21.07
N GLY A 83 17.33 12.69 20.61
CA GLY A 83 18.73 12.80 20.22
C GLY A 83 19.10 12.13 18.89
N GLN A 84 18.13 11.53 18.19
CA GLN A 84 18.31 10.96 16.86
C GLN A 84 18.03 11.99 15.76
N PRO A 85 18.79 11.98 14.66
CA PRO A 85 18.53 12.85 13.53
C PRO A 85 17.22 12.46 12.81
N ALA A 86 16.67 13.42 12.07
CA ALA A 86 15.60 13.14 11.13
C ALA A 86 16.08 12.19 10.03
N ILE A 87 15.17 11.37 9.49
CA ILE A 87 15.45 10.46 8.39
C ILE A 87 14.53 10.83 7.23
N ASN A 88 15.11 11.06 6.06
CA ASN A 88 14.36 11.40 4.85
C ASN A 88 13.89 10.13 4.14
N ALA A 89 12.64 10.10 3.68
CA ALA A 89 12.10 8.99 2.89
C ALA A 89 12.91 8.77 1.60
N ARG A 90 13.28 9.86 0.91
CA ARG A 90 14.02 9.82 -0.36
C ARG A 90 15.37 9.11 -0.29
N ASP A 91 16.01 9.12 0.87
CA ASP A 91 17.35 8.55 1.06
C ASP A 91 17.29 7.04 1.34
N ARG A 92 16.09 6.49 1.57
CA ARG A 92 15.88 5.10 1.99
C ARG A 92 15.44 4.16 0.88
N ILE A 93 14.81 4.66 -0.18
CA ILE A 93 14.04 3.84 -1.14
C ILE A 93 14.85 3.30 -2.34
N GLY A 94 16.18 3.37 -2.29
CA GLY A 94 17.06 3.00 -3.41
C GLY A 94 17.20 4.10 -4.46
N LYS A 95 17.83 3.79 -5.59
CA LYS A 95 18.13 4.77 -6.66
C LYS A 95 17.20 4.70 -7.88
N GLY A 96 16.30 3.73 -7.94
CA GLY A 96 15.48 3.43 -9.12
C GLY A 96 16.20 2.54 -10.15
N PRO A 97 15.59 2.31 -11.33
CA PRO A 97 14.22 2.66 -11.67
C PRO A 97 13.22 1.85 -10.82
N TRP A 98 12.04 2.42 -10.61
CA TRP A 98 10.92 1.71 -10.00
C TRP A 98 9.79 1.52 -10.99
N GLN A 99 9.21 0.32 -10.99
CA GLN A 99 8.07 -0.04 -11.84
C GLN A 99 7.00 -0.77 -11.03
N ASN A 100 5.75 -0.57 -11.42
CA ASN A 100 4.64 -1.31 -10.82
C ASN A 100 4.58 -2.76 -11.35
N SER A 101 3.62 -3.51 -10.82
CA SER A 101 3.35 -4.91 -11.16
C SER A 101 3.01 -5.18 -12.63
N LYS A 102 2.63 -4.16 -13.39
CA LYS A 102 2.35 -4.24 -14.83
C LYS A 102 3.55 -3.79 -15.69
N GLY A 103 4.71 -3.56 -15.07
CA GLY A 103 5.92 -3.11 -15.76
C GLY A 103 5.92 -1.64 -16.16
N VAL A 104 4.94 -0.85 -15.70
CA VAL A 104 4.92 0.60 -15.96
C VAL A 104 5.94 1.27 -15.04
N VAL A 105 6.88 2.00 -15.65
CA VAL A 105 7.88 2.79 -14.92
C VAL A 105 7.19 3.93 -14.18
N ILE A 106 7.49 4.03 -12.90
CA ILE A 106 7.00 5.05 -11.96
C ILE A 106 7.96 6.23 -11.93
N ALA A 107 9.26 5.95 -11.82
CA ALA A 107 10.34 6.91 -11.96
C ALA A 107 11.64 6.16 -12.24
N LYS A 108 12.52 6.73 -13.05
CA LYS A 108 13.83 6.17 -13.39
C LYS A 108 14.86 6.38 -12.29
N ASP A 109 14.70 7.44 -11.50
CA ASP A 109 15.61 7.84 -10.45
C ASP A 109 14.92 8.71 -9.38
N VAL A 110 15.62 9.01 -8.29
CA VAL A 110 15.12 9.84 -7.18
C VAL A 110 14.76 11.26 -7.64
N THR A 111 15.45 11.81 -8.63
CA THR A 111 15.18 13.16 -9.14
C THR A 111 13.85 13.19 -9.88
N GLU A 112 13.60 12.23 -10.76
CA GLU A 112 12.32 12.09 -11.46
C GLU A 112 11.19 11.80 -10.46
N LEU A 113 11.43 10.95 -9.46
CA LEU A 113 10.43 10.63 -8.45
C LEU A 113 9.88 11.87 -7.72
N HIS A 114 10.72 12.88 -7.48
CA HIS A 114 10.31 14.12 -6.78
C HIS A 114 10.09 15.30 -7.74
N SER A 115 9.94 15.02 -9.04
CA SER A 115 9.57 16.00 -10.06
C SER A 115 8.39 15.51 -10.89
N ALA A 116 8.64 14.98 -12.09
CA ALA A 116 7.63 14.52 -13.03
C ALA A 116 7.53 12.98 -13.04
N ASN A 117 7.13 12.40 -11.91
CA ASN A 117 6.93 10.96 -11.78
C ASN A 117 5.61 10.50 -12.43
N ASN A 118 5.41 9.19 -12.45
CA ASN A 118 4.22 8.56 -12.99
C ASN A 118 3.38 7.90 -11.88
N ILE A 119 3.23 8.52 -10.70
CA ILE A 119 2.30 8.10 -9.65
C ILE A 119 0.96 8.79 -9.90
N ASN A 120 -0.08 8.02 -10.23
CA ASN A 120 -1.44 8.49 -10.42
C ASN A 120 -2.43 7.32 -10.30
N LYS A 121 -3.73 7.61 -10.46
CA LYS A 121 -4.82 6.63 -10.32
C LYS A 121 -4.62 5.34 -11.13
N ALA A 122 -4.02 5.43 -12.31
CA ALA A 122 -3.83 4.29 -13.20
C ALA A 122 -2.60 3.44 -12.86
N THR A 123 -1.60 4.03 -12.20
CA THR A 123 -0.27 3.46 -12.04
C THR A 123 0.10 3.13 -10.60
N ALA A 124 -0.54 3.79 -9.63
CA ALA A 124 -0.45 3.48 -8.20
C ALA A 124 -1.27 2.23 -7.86
N LEU A 125 -0.77 1.08 -8.31
CA LEU A 125 -1.36 -0.22 -8.10
C LEU A 125 -0.88 -0.83 -6.79
N ASP A 126 -1.68 -1.74 -6.25
CA ASP A 126 -1.28 -2.49 -5.08
C ASP A 126 -0.29 -3.62 -5.38
N GLU A 127 0.17 -4.32 -4.34
CA GLU A 127 1.11 -5.42 -4.52
C GLU A 127 0.56 -6.56 -5.37
N LYS A 128 -0.75 -6.63 -5.64
CA LYS A 128 -1.42 -7.63 -6.48
C LYS A 128 -1.70 -7.11 -7.90
N GLY A 129 -1.42 -5.83 -8.14
CA GLY A 129 -1.70 -5.15 -9.41
C GLY A 129 -3.12 -4.64 -9.55
N ASP A 130 -3.87 -4.60 -8.44
CA ASP A 130 -5.21 -4.04 -8.38
C ASP A 130 -5.15 -2.51 -8.21
N PRO A 131 -6.11 -1.76 -8.76
CA PRO A 131 -6.22 -0.33 -8.51
C PRO A 131 -6.49 -0.02 -7.04
N VAL A 132 -5.84 1.02 -6.50
CA VAL A 132 -6.17 1.56 -5.18
C VAL A 132 -7.40 2.46 -5.28
N ASN A 133 -8.38 2.27 -4.40
CA ASN A 133 -9.55 3.16 -4.31
C ASN A 133 -9.12 4.61 -4.04
N GLY A 134 -9.64 5.51 -4.85
CA GLY A 134 -9.27 6.91 -4.95
C GLY A 134 -10.35 7.85 -4.41
N TYR A 135 -10.12 9.14 -4.59
CA TYR A 135 -11.14 10.17 -4.40
C TYR A 135 -12.37 9.88 -5.29
N GLY A 136 -13.55 9.79 -4.67
CA GLY A 136 -14.82 9.45 -5.34
C GLY A 136 -15.18 7.97 -5.30
N ASP A 137 -14.26 7.08 -4.94
CA ASP A 137 -14.55 5.65 -4.74
C ASP A 137 -15.07 5.38 -3.32
N THR A 138 -15.71 4.22 -3.14
CA THR A 138 -16.18 3.75 -1.82
C THR A 138 -15.59 2.38 -1.47
N PRO A 139 -14.85 2.25 -0.35
CA PRO A 139 -14.35 3.33 0.51
C PRO A 139 -13.30 4.19 -0.21
N ASN A 140 -13.17 5.48 0.14
CA ASN A 140 -12.02 6.31 -0.27
C ASN A 140 -10.80 5.91 0.58
N THR A 141 -9.70 5.55 -0.07
CA THR A 141 -8.44 5.16 0.62
C THR A 141 -7.19 5.74 -0.05
N HIS A 142 -7.31 6.91 -0.68
CA HIS A 142 -6.26 7.51 -1.49
C HIS A 142 -5.14 8.18 -0.69
N ASP A 143 -5.39 8.52 0.58
CA ASP A 143 -4.36 9.10 1.46
C ASP A 143 -3.36 8.02 1.87
N ILE A 144 -2.08 8.29 1.57
CA ILE A 144 -0.94 7.44 1.86
C ILE A 144 -0.04 8.13 2.88
N LEU A 145 0.39 7.43 3.92
CA LEU A 145 1.29 7.96 4.95
C LEU A 145 2.68 8.22 4.36
N THR A 146 3.27 9.40 4.61
CA THR A 146 4.61 9.74 4.13
C THR A 146 5.48 10.43 5.19
N GLY A 147 4.92 11.39 5.94
CA GLY A 147 5.70 12.26 6.83
C GLY A 147 6.73 13.14 6.11
N SER A 148 6.61 13.31 4.80
CA SER A 148 7.63 13.92 3.95
C SER A 148 7.18 15.26 3.37
N GLN A 149 8.14 16.15 3.15
CA GLN A 149 7.98 17.32 2.28
C GLN A 149 7.93 16.88 0.79
N PRO A 150 7.50 17.75 -0.13
CA PRO A 150 7.40 17.40 -1.55
C PRO A 150 8.70 16.85 -2.16
N ASP A 151 9.84 17.35 -1.71
CA ASP A 151 11.17 16.91 -2.15
C ASP A 151 11.64 15.60 -1.49
N GLY A 152 10.80 14.98 -0.67
CA GLY A 152 11.05 13.72 0.04
C GLY A 152 11.92 13.82 1.29
N THR A 153 12.20 15.03 1.75
CA THR A 153 12.86 15.27 3.04
C THR A 153 11.89 15.22 4.21
N ALA A 154 12.41 14.96 5.40
CA ALA A 154 11.63 15.04 6.62
C ALA A 154 11.20 16.48 6.94
N PHE A 155 10.08 16.64 7.62
CA PHE A 155 9.75 17.92 8.25
C PHE A 155 10.74 18.26 9.37
N ALA A 156 11.00 19.55 9.57
CA ALA A 156 11.71 20.06 10.73
C ALA A 156 10.74 20.72 11.72
N GLY A 157 11.20 21.00 12.93
CA GLY A 157 10.44 21.73 13.95
C GLY A 157 9.65 20.82 14.90
N THR A 158 8.78 21.45 15.69
CA THR A 158 8.09 20.82 16.83
C THR A 158 6.74 20.20 16.45
N GLU A 159 6.16 20.60 15.32
CA GLU A 159 4.91 20.02 14.87
C GLU A 159 5.14 18.61 14.32
N ASP A 160 4.43 17.64 14.87
CA ASP A 160 4.57 16.24 14.47
C ASP A 160 3.80 15.98 13.17
N ARG A 161 4.51 15.44 12.18
CA ARG A 161 4.04 15.03 10.85
C ARG A 161 4.19 13.53 10.62
N THR A 162 4.45 12.76 11.68
CA THR A 162 4.87 11.36 11.60
C THR A 162 4.18 10.45 12.61
N CYS A 163 3.20 10.95 13.37
CA CYS A 163 2.57 10.18 14.46
C CYS A 163 3.59 9.59 15.45
N LYS A 164 4.43 10.48 16.01
CA LYS A 164 5.58 10.15 16.88
C LYS A 164 6.56 9.20 16.20
N ASN A 165 7.08 9.57 15.03
CA ASN A 165 7.98 8.72 14.24
C ASN A 165 7.42 7.30 14.04
N TRP A 166 6.12 7.24 13.75
CA TRP A 166 5.35 6.04 13.45
C TRP A 166 5.20 5.07 14.63
N THR A 167 5.16 5.60 15.85
CA THR A 167 5.04 4.81 17.09
C THR A 167 3.76 5.12 17.89
N SER A 168 2.92 6.04 17.42
CA SER A 168 1.68 6.39 18.10
C SER A 168 0.46 6.34 17.17
N SER A 169 -0.64 5.82 17.71
CA SER A 169 -1.96 5.85 17.09
C SER A 169 -2.87 6.92 17.70
N THR A 170 -2.35 7.76 18.59
CA THR A 170 -3.16 8.73 19.35
C THR A 170 -2.48 10.09 19.53
N GLN A 171 -1.25 10.28 19.02
CA GLN A 171 -0.50 11.52 19.18
C GLN A 171 0.16 11.94 17.88
N GLY A 172 0.16 13.25 17.64
CA GLY A 172 0.67 13.86 16.42
C GLY A 172 -0.34 13.84 15.29
N ALA A 173 0.10 14.19 14.09
CA ALA A 173 -0.60 13.95 12.83
C ALA A 173 0.43 13.41 11.82
N ALA A 174 -0.02 12.76 10.76
CA ALA A 174 0.85 12.32 9.67
C ALA A 174 0.75 13.30 8.50
N MET A 175 1.87 13.63 7.84
CA MET A 175 1.78 14.14 6.47
C MET A 175 1.36 12.99 5.55
N LEU A 176 0.38 13.28 4.70
CA LEU A 176 -0.22 12.37 3.75
C LEU A 176 0.04 12.86 2.33
N GLY A 177 0.11 11.95 1.38
CA GLY A 177 0.00 12.27 -0.04
C GLY A 177 -1.07 11.43 -0.73
N HIS A 178 -1.38 11.75 -1.99
CA HIS A 178 -2.47 11.11 -2.73
C HIS A 178 -1.98 10.13 -3.79
N SER A 179 -2.40 8.87 -3.71
CA SER A 179 -2.04 7.87 -4.73
C SER A 179 -2.62 8.16 -6.11
N ASP A 180 -3.65 9.00 -6.18
CA ASP A 180 -4.39 9.31 -7.39
C ASP A 180 -4.22 10.75 -7.89
N LEU A 181 -3.50 11.61 -7.14
CA LEU A 181 -3.34 13.05 -7.37
C LEU A 181 -4.66 13.83 -7.46
N ASN A 182 -5.73 13.30 -6.86
CA ASN A 182 -7.06 13.92 -6.88
C ASN A 182 -7.49 14.33 -5.47
N GLY A 183 -8.38 15.32 -5.40
CA GLY A 183 -8.96 15.77 -4.13
C GLY A 183 -10.04 16.82 -4.36
N PRO A 184 -10.67 17.33 -3.30
CA PRO A 184 -11.76 18.30 -3.41
C PRO A 184 -11.30 19.68 -3.90
N ALA A 185 -10.00 19.97 -3.83
CA ALA A 185 -9.42 21.22 -4.31
C ALA A 185 -8.46 20.97 -5.47
N SER A 186 -8.33 21.96 -6.36
CA SER A 186 -7.48 21.89 -7.56
C SER A 186 -6.09 22.50 -7.39
N ASN A 187 -5.76 23.04 -6.21
CA ASN A 187 -4.47 23.69 -5.98
C ASN A 187 -3.32 22.67 -5.96
N PRO A 188 -2.07 23.09 -6.25
CA PRO A 188 -0.92 22.19 -6.37
C PRO A 188 -0.61 21.39 -5.11
N THR A 189 -0.89 21.94 -3.92
CA THR A 189 -0.68 21.25 -2.65
C THR A 189 -1.54 19.99 -2.58
N VAL A 190 -2.81 20.05 -2.99
CA VAL A 190 -3.72 18.90 -2.99
C VAL A 190 -3.41 17.88 -4.10
N LYS A 191 -2.56 18.21 -5.08
CA LYS A 191 -2.11 17.27 -6.12
C LYS A 191 -0.76 16.62 -5.83
N SER A 192 -0.34 16.60 -4.58
CA SER A 192 0.94 16.01 -4.19
C SER A 192 0.80 14.53 -3.85
N TRP A 193 1.63 13.69 -4.46
CA TRP A 193 1.64 12.25 -4.17
C TRP A 193 2.20 11.92 -2.79
N ASN A 194 3.02 12.82 -2.21
CA ASN A 194 3.73 12.59 -0.95
C ASN A 194 3.55 13.68 0.12
N ALA A 195 2.94 14.82 -0.18
CA ALA A 195 2.87 15.96 0.74
C ALA A 195 1.63 16.84 0.50
N ALA A 196 0.45 16.22 0.51
CA ALA A 196 -0.82 16.87 0.21
C ALA A 196 -1.42 17.62 1.39
N HIS A 197 -1.58 16.93 2.53
CA HIS A 197 -2.12 17.50 3.74
C HIS A 197 -1.80 16.64 4.96
N THR A 198 -2.00 17.20 6.15
CA THR A 198 -1.93 16.43 7.38
C THR A 198 -3.18 15.56 7.55
N SER A 199 -3.03 14.41 8.20
CA SER A 199 -4.15 13.66 8.74
C SER A 199 -4.88 14.49 9.81
N ARG A 200 -6.15 14.15 10.04
CA ARG A 200 -7.02 14.88 10.98
C ARG A 200 -8.05 13.94 11.60
N GLY A 201 -8.63 14.35 12.70
CA GLY A 201 -9.74 13.65 13.32
C GLY A 201 -9.86 13.97 14.81
N PRO A 202 -10.96 13.52 15.44
CA PRO A 202 -11.23 13.78 16.85
C PRO A 202 -10.19 13.17 17.81
N ASP A 203 -9.46 12.14 17.38
CA ASP A 203 -8.46 11.45 18.23
C ASP A 203 -7.02 11.94 17.96
N GLY A 204 -6.87 13.08 17.28
CA GLY A 204 -5.58 13.74 17.02
C GLY A 204 -5.03 13.55 15.60
N GLY A 205 -5.58 12.63 14.81
CA GLY A 205 -5.20 12.41 13.41
C GLY A 205 -4.41 11.12 13.15
N CYS A 206 -4.00 10.39 14.19
CA CYS A 206 -3.17 9.19 14.06
C CYS A 206 -3.93 7.88 14.31
N SER A 207 -5.18 7.93 14.76
CA SER A 207 -5.96 6.71 14.96
C SER A 207 -6.40 6.13 13.62
N GLN A 208 -6.66 4.82 13.57
CA GLN A 208 -7.18 4.21 12.33
C GLN A 208 -8.48 4.87 11.87
N LYS A 209 -9.35 5.23 12.83
CA LYS A 209 -10.60 5.94 12.58
C LYS A 209 -10.35 7.32 11.98
N ASP A 210 -9.37 8.05 12.50
CA ASP A 210 -9.01 9.37 12.00
C ASP A 210 -8.46 9.32 10.58
N LEU A 211 -7.57 8.35 10.29
CA LEU A 211 -7.08 8.14 8.92
C LEU A 211 -8.23 7.85 7.95
N ILE A 212 -9.17 6.98 8.32
CA ILE A 212 -10.37 6.69 7.53
C ILE A 212 -11.22 7.94 7.32
N SER A 213 -11.43 8.75 8.37
CA SER A 213 -12.21 9.98 8.27
C SER A 213 -11.55 11.06 7.41
N THR A 214 -10.23 11.00 7.25
CA THR A 214 -9.45 11.93 6.42
C THR A 214 -9.55 11.57 4.93
N GLY A 215 -9.60 10.28 4.60
CA GLY A 215 -9.54 9.77 3.21
C GLY A 215 -8.58 8.60 3.00
N GLY A 216 -7.99 8.06 4.07
CA GLY A 216 -6.97 7.02 4.02
C GLY A 216 -7.36 5.70 4.64
N ALA A 217 -6.42 4.76 4.63
CA ALA A 217 -6.55 3.48 5.33
C ALA A 217 -5.25 3.06 6.05
N GLY A 218 -4.32 4.00 6.25
CA GLY A 218 -2.98 3.69 6.77
C GLY A 218 -2.13 2.93 5.76
N ARG A 219 -2.33 3.18 4.46
CA ARG A 219 -1.56 2.57 3.37
C ARG A 219 -0.17 3.21 3.28
N LEU A 220 0.76 2.48 2.67
CA LEU A 220 2.15 2.87 2.48
C LEU A 220 2.52 2.78 1.00
N TYR A 221 3.41 3.66 0.53
CA TYR A 221 4.18 3.38 -0.68
C TYR A 221 5.37 2.50 -0.32
N CYS A 222 5.58 1.44 -1.07
CA CYS A 222 6.66 0.49 -0.89
C CYS A 222 7.58 0.53 -2.12
N PHE A 223 8.87 0.73 -1.88
CA PHE A 223 9.90 0.80 -2.91
C PHE A 223 10.97 -0.25 -2.65
N ALA A 224 11.39 -0.95 -3.71
CA ALA A 224 12.54 -1.83 -3.64
C ALA A 224 13.84 -1.01 -3.56
N VAL A 225 14.73 -1.43 -2.67
CA VAL A 225 16.08 -0.86 -2.54
C VAL A 225 17.00 -1.61 -3.50
N ASN A 226 17.11 -1.09 -4.72
CA ASN A 226 17.97 -1.64 -5.78
C ASN A 226 19.45 -1.36 -5.53
#